data_AF-Q4UHW5-F1
#
_entry.id   AF-Q4UHW5-F1
#
_cell.length_a   1.000
_cell.length_b   1.000
_cell.length_c   1.000
_cell.angle_alpha   90.00
_cell.angle_beta   90.00
_cell.angle_gamma   90.00
#
_symmetry.space_group_name_H-M   'P 1'
#
loop_
_entity.id
_entity.type
_entity.pdbx_description
1 polymer ?
#
loop_
_entity_poly.entity_id
_entity_poly.type
_entity_poly.pdbx_seq_one_letter_code
_entity_poly.pdbx_strand_id
1 'polypeptide(L)'
;MPDCPSTECEQAAHGKDKCPYLTAAYILAGLAMMLNIRLSYSSAPYALIRFKLPENLFSVFVRRMASALELWCLPSMLLGNIMDIGVKAAYDGSGTNTPTTTDKQVRFGAIIVPSIITQWLNFVTYVILLVVYRRGGDQGRLTTFYWVIAISGFVFGINMTLVYAADYNYVPVYIAGENSFPAITSFIHYLTTLMFGNRRKYNSDFIIVTVDIWVAIIISFVAAVVWTVAYGYYAGSDITTGDLKHIYAQGFFASPEVDLVSPAMMVIVGMGLVYAIYPGIAPGMIVPFYLIDKIEMVLLIATIFPPVIIAFLRRFKDQVGAIYSPTCKWGTDTLNTFTRKYKNSGDANNPVDAWHWHAFDLLIIIKISLSAIFIYSLHYKESNISRSIFNQPKMSTALSIVFYMCHEFLLAIGFAGVVGGNGGGDTVLIPQYIGALFMIFLAFYSEGYIIEYKSHDPARWPTEECGIYMDTTNCTLIFLL
;
A
#
# COMPACT_ATOMS: atom_id res chain seq x y z
N MET A 1 -0.19 34.24 -12.29
CA MET A 1 -1.01 33.03 -12.01
C MET A 1 -1.75 33.29 -10.71
N PRO A 2 -3.00 32.81 -10.54
CA PRO A 2 -3.84 33.19 -9.40
C PRO A 2 -3.40 32.47 -8.11
N ASP A 3 -3.55 33.18 -6.99
CA ASP A 3 -3.40 32.62 -5.66
C ASP A 3 -4.36 31.44 -5.44
N CYS A 4 -3.93 30.49 -4.61
CA CYS A 4 -4.74 29.35 -4.18
C CYS A 4 -6.07 29.88 -3.59
N PRO A 5 -7.24 29.51 -4.13
CA PRO A 5 -8.52 30.14 -3.77
C PRO A 5 -9.00 29.78 -2.35
N SER A 6 -8.36 28.83 -1.67
CA SER A 6 -8.67 28.51 -0.27
C SER A 6 -7.71 29.22 0.68
N THR A 7 -8.28 30.01 1.59
CA THR A 7 -7.60 30.70 2.69
C THR A 7 -6.91 29.76 3.69
N GLU A 8 -7.17 28.44 3.60
CA GLU A 8 -6.56 27.39 4.44
C GLU A 8 -5.26 26.81 3.86
N CYS A 9 -4.89 27.12 2.61
CA CYS A 9 -3.62 26.66 2.02
C CYS A 9 -2.49 27.63 2.42
N GLU A 10 -1.97 27.42 3.62
CA GLU A 10 -0.75 28.06 4.10
C GLU A 10 0.50 27.41 3.47
N GLN A 11 1.66 28.09 3.58
CA GLN A 11 2.94 27.52 3.17
C GLN A 11 3.20 26.17 3.86
N ALA A 12 3.51 25.15 3.06
CA ALA A 12 3.77 23.79 3.50
C ALA A 12 4.88 23.79 4.56
N ALA A 13 4.58 23.19 5.71
CA ALA A 13 5.45 23.06 6.86
C ALA A 13 5.06 21.80 7.65
N HIS A 14 5.94 21.32 8.52
CA HIS A 14 5.66 20.17 9.38
C HIS A 14 4.31 20.34 10.12
N GLY A 15 3.36 19.42 9.90
CA GLY A 15 2.05 19.44 10.52
C GLY A 15 1.03 20.43 9.93
N LYS A 16 1.31 21.04 8.76
CA LYS A 16 0.33 21.83 8.00
C LYS A 16 -0.27 21.01 6.85
N ASP A 17 -1.37 20.33 7.14
CA ASP A 17 -2.06 19.39 6.24
C ASP A 17 -3.50 19.81 5.89
N LYS A 18 -3.84 21.09 6.10
CA LYS A 18 -5.21 21.58 5.99
C LYS A 18 -5.68 21.88 4.57
N CYS A 19 -4.75 21.98 3.61
CA CYS A 19 -5.05 22.42 2.24
C CYS A 19 -5.97 21.40 1.52
N PRO A 20 -7.24 21.74 1.24
CA PRO A 20 -8.22 20.79 0.71
C PRO A 20 -7.86 20.28 -0.69
N TYR A 21 -7.17 21.09 -1.49
CA TYR A 21 -6.69 20.71 -2.81
C TYR A 21 -5.62 19.63 -2.77
N LEU A 22 -4.63 19.75 -1.86
CA LEU A 22 -3.63 18.71 -1.67
C LEU A 22 -4.27 17.44 -1.09
N THR A 23 -5.16 17.57 -0.10
CA THR A 23 -5.91 16.43 0.44
C THR A 23 -6.64 15.68 -0.68
N ALA A 24 -7.37 16.38 -1.55
CA ALA A 24 -8.08 15.76 -2.68
C ALA A 24 -7.11 15.12 -3.69
N ALA A 25 -5.98 15.76 -3.99
CA ALA A 25 -4.96 15.23 -4.89
C ALA A 25 -4.37 13.91 -4.37
N TYR A 26 -4.06 13.82 -3.08
CA TYR A 26 -3.51 12.61 -2.45
C TYR A 26 -4.54 11.48 -2.35
N ILE A 27 -5.81 11.77 -2.04
CA ILE A 27 -6.87 10.76 -2.06
C ILE A 27 -7.02 10.18 -3.47
N LEU A 28 -7.08 11.03 -4.50
CA LEU A 28 -7.24 10.60 -5.88
C LEU A 28 -6.01 9.88 -6.42
N ALA A 29 -4.80 10.30 -6.02
CA ALA A 29 -3.56 9.59 -6.36
C ALA A 29 -3.55 8.19 -5.73
N GLY A 30 -3.92 8.06 -4.45
CA GLY A 30 -4.04 6.77 -3.77
C GLY A 30 -5.11 5.88 -4.41
N LEU A 31 -6.29 6.44 -4.71
CA LEU A 31 -7.36 5.74 -5.42
C LEU A 31 -6.90 5.22 -6.79
N ALA A 32 -6.09 6.00 -7.50
CA ALA A 32 -5.57 5.63 -8.81
C ALA A 32 -4.42 4.61 -8.75
N MET A 33 -3.81 4.41 -7.58
CA MET A 33 -2.64 3.54 -7.43
C MET A 33 -3.01 2.06 -7.60
N MET A 34 -4.03 1.57 -6.88
CA MET A 34 -4.35 0.14 -6.81
C MET A 34 -5.08 -0.40 -8.07
N LEU A 35 -5.44 0.49 -9.01
CA LEU A 35 -6.10 0.18 -10.27
C LEU A 35 -5.34 -0.85 -11.13
N ASN A 36 -4.00 -0.75 -11.22
CA ASN A 36 -3.19 -1.62 -12.09
C ASN A 36 -3.25 -3.09 -11.64
N ILE A 37 -3.06 -3.33 -10.35
CA ILE A 37 -3.09 -4.67 -9.76
C ILE A 37 -4.49 -5.26 -9.92
N ARG A 38 -5.55 -4.53 -9.57
CA ARG A 38 -6.93 -5.03 -9.68
C ARG A 38 -7.35 -5.28 -11.13
N LEU A 39 -6.92 -4.45 -12.07
CA LEU A 39 -7.18 -4.68 -13.49
C LEU A 39 -6.51 -5.98 -13.95
N SER A 40 -5.27 -6.27 -13.50
CA SER A 40 -4.61 -7.55 -13.80
C SER A 40 -5.40 -8.76 -13.28
N TYR A 41 -5.97 -8.69 -12.06
CA TYR A 41 -6.72 -9.79 -11.45
C TYR A 41 -8.14 -9.94 -12.03
N SER A 42 -8.90 -8.84 -12.15
CA SER A 42 -10.29 -8.83 -12.65
C SER A 42 -10.37 -9.15 -14.15
N SER A 43 -9.41 -8.70 -14.95
CA SER A 43 -9.42 -8.91 -16.40
C SER A 43 -8.79 -10.23 -16.85
N ALA A 44 -8.05 -10.92 -15.98
CA ALA A 44 -7.37 -12.17 -16.32
C ALA A 44 -8.26 -13.28 -16.89
N PRO A 45 -9.45 -13.61 -16.34
CA PRO A 45 -10.27 -14.72 -16.88
C PRO A 45 -10.71 -14.45 -18.30
N TYR A 46 -11.06 -13.20 -18.56
CA TYR A 46 -11.52 -12.75 -19.87
C TYR A 46 -10.37 -12.56 -20.86
N ALA A 47 -9.18 -12.18 -20.38
CA ALA A 47 -7.96 -12.16 -21.16
C ALA A 47 -7.59 -13.58 -21.63
N LEU A 48 -7.72 -14.60 -20.78
CA LEU A 48 -7.47 -16.00 -21.15
C LEU A 48 -8.45 -16.53 -22.21
N ILE A 49 -9.75 -16.25 -22.05
CA ILE A 49 -10.77 -16.59 -23.08
C ILE A 49 -10.42 -15.92 -24.40
N ARG A 50 -9.93 -14.66 -24.36
CA ARG A 50 -9.51 -13.92 -25.55
C ARG A 50 -8.24 -14.47 -26.20
N PHE A 51 -7.28 -14.93 -25.40
CA PHE A 51 -6.02 -15.52 -25.87
C PHE A 51 -6.13 -17.01 -26.21
N LYS A 52 -7.33 -17.61 -26.09
CA LYS A 52 -7.61 -19.04 -26.35
C LYS A 52 -6.68 -19.97 -25.56
N LEU A 53 -6.30 -19.55 -24.36
CA LEU A 53 -5.52 -20.38 -23.44
C LEU A 53 -6.46 -21.34 -22.71
N PRO A 54 -6.06 -22.61 -22.50
CA PRO A 54 -6.89 -23.57 -21.80
C PRO A 54 -7.11 -23.13 -20.34
N GLU A 55 -8.33 -23.32 -19.84
CA GLU A 55 -8.77 -22.81 -18.53
C GLU A 55 -7.96 -23.39 -17.35
N ASN A 56 -7.33 -24.55 -17.55
CA ASN A 56 -6.41 -25.15 -16.56
C ASN A 56 -5.16 -24.29 -16.29
N LEU A 57 -4.81 -23.34 -17.17
CA LEU A 57 -3.70 -22.40 -17.00
C LEU A 57 -4.13 -21.07 -16.36
N PHE A 58 -5.42 -20.91 -16.00
CA PHE A 58 -5.96 -19.66 -15.48
C PHE A 58 -5.22 -19.14 -14.26
N SER A 59 -5.09 -20.00 -13.24
CA SER A 59 -4.42 -19.65 -11.99
C SER A 59 -2.94 -19.31 -12.19
N VAL A 60 -2.27 -20.00 -13.11
CA VAL A 60 -0.86 -19.76 -13.45
C VAL A 60 -0.71 -18.41 -14.15
N PHE A 61 -1.59 -18.08 -15.09
CA PHE A 61 -1.55 -16.81 -15.82
C PHE A 61 -1.77 -15.60 -14.90
N VAL A 62 -2.83 -15.64 -14.07
CA VAL A 62 -3.15 -14.57 -13.10
C VAL A 62 -1.96 -14.33 -12.19
N ARG A 63 -1.43 -15.40 -11.61
CA ARG A 63 -0.29 -15.35 -10.69
C ARG A 63 0.94 -14.76 -11.36
N ARG A 64 1.32 -15.24 -12.54
CA ARG A 64 2.49 -14.73 -13.29
C ARG A 64 2.37 -13.25 -13.66
N MET A 65 1.17 -12.76 -13.97
CA MET A 65 0.95 -11.34 -14.27
C MET A 65 1.09 -10.46 -13.02
N ALA A 66 0.48 -10.86 -11.91
CA ALA A 66 0.56 -10.13 -10.65
C ALA A 66 2.00 -10.08 -10.11
N SER A 67 2.67 -11.23 -10.04
CA SER A 67 4.06 -11.29 -9.57
C SER A 67 5.02 -10.51 -10.48
N ALA A 68 4.74 -10.42 -11.78
CA ALA A 68 5.55 -9.60 -12.69
C ALA A 68 5.39 -8.11 -12.38
N LEU A 69 4.16 -7.64 -12.15
CA LEU A 69 3.90 -6.24 -11.79
C LEU A 69 4.63 -5.86 -10.49
N GLU A 70 4.50 -6.70 -9.46
CA GLU A 70 5.16 -6.49 -8.17
C GLU A 70 6.70 -6.53 -8.29
N LEU A 71 7.24 -7.49 -9.05
CA LEU A 71 8.69 -7.61 -9.25
C LEU A 71 9.27 -6.37 -9.93
N TRP A 72 8.63 -5.84 -10.97
CA TRP A 72 9.07 -4.63 -11.68
C TRP A 72 8.87 -3.35 -10.86
N CYS A 73 8.05 -3.40 -9.81
CA CYS A 73 7.90 -2.31 -8.86
C CYS A 73 9.18 -2.08 -8.03
N LEU A 74 9.92 -3.13 -7.64
CA LEU A 74 11.09 -2.99 -6.75
C LEU A 74 12.24 -2.12 -7.30
N PRO A 75 12.75 -2.36 -8.53
CA PRO A 75 13.82 -1.52 -9.08
C PRO A 75 13.39 -0.06 -9.21
N SER A 76 12.10 0.15 -9.50
CA SER A 76 11.52 1.47 -9.66
C SER A 76 11.39 2.20 -8.31
N MET A 77 11.00 1.48 -7.24
CA MET A 77 11.00 2.01 -5.88
C MET A 77 12.42 2.33 -5.39
N LEU A 78 13.40 1.46 -5.70
CA LEU A 78 14.80 1.71 -5.37
C LEU A 78 15.30 3.00 -6.04
N LEU A 79 14.99 3.18 -7.32
CA LEU A 79 15.35 4.39 -8.06
C LEU A 79 14.71 5.64 -7.43
N GLY A 80 13.42 5.60 -7.09
CA GLY A 80 12.74 6.70 -6.42
C GLY A 80 13.33 7.03 -5.03
N ASN A 81 13.72 6.00 -4.27
CA ASN A 81 14.42 6.17 -2.99
C ASN A 81 15.79 6.84 -3.16
N ILE A 82 16.58 6.40 -4.15
CA ILE A 82 17.88 7.01 -4.46
C ILE A 82 17.71 8.47 -4.88
N MET A 83 16.68 8.78 -5.69
CA MET A 83 16.36 10.15 -6.08
C MET A 83 16.01 11.03 -4.87
N ASP A 84 15.14 10.56 -3.97
CA ASP A 84 14.76 11.32 -2.78
C ASP A 84 15.95 11.56 -1.84
N ILE A 85 16.75 10.52 -1.54
CA ILE A 85 17.94 10.64 -0.71
C ILE A 85 18.98 11.56 -1.38
N GLY A 86 19.19 11.42 -2.70
CA GLY A 86 20.11 12.26 -3.46
C GLY A 86 19.73 13.74 -3.43
N VAL A 87 18.43 14.05 -3.58
CA VAL A 87 17.91 15.41 -3.46
C VAL A 87 18.08 15.93 -2.03
N LYS A 88 17.82 15.09 -1.02
CA LYS A 88 17.99 15.47 0.39
C LYS A 88 19.45 15.66 0.80
N ALA A 89 20.39 14.93 0.19
CA ALA A 89 21.82 15.04 0.42
C ALA A 89 22.45 16.24 -0.33
N ALA A 90 21.84 16.68 -1.43
CA ALA A 90 22.28 17.84 -2.20
C ALA A 90 21.86 19.18 -1.57
N TYR A 91 21.05 19.18 -0.49
CA TYR A 91 20.72 20.40 0.23
C TYR A 91 21.93 20.89 1.04
N ASP A 92 22.41 22.08 0.68
CA ASP A 92 23.53 22.72 1.35
C ASP A 92 23.03 23.27 2.69
N GLY A 93 23.30 22.52 3.76
CA GLY A 93 22.85 22.83 5.11
C GLY A 93 23.51 24.09 5.65
N SER A 94 22.96 25.27 5.35
CA SER A 94 23.04 26.35 6.33
C SER A 94 22.17 25.90 7.51
N GLY A 95 22.76 25.74 8.70
CA GLY A 95 22.18 25.14 9.91
C GLY A 95 20.98 25.89 10.53
N THR A 96 20.10 26.44 9.71
CA THR A 96 18.84 27.06 10.06
C THR A 96 17.72 26.27 9.40
N ASN A 97 16.70 25.89 10.18
CA ASN A 97 15.52 25.09 9.80
C ASN A 97 14.59 25.75 8.76
N THR A 98 15.12 26.61 7.89
CA THR A 98 14.39 27.33 6.86
C THR A 98 14.92 26.91 5.49
N PRO A 99 14.11 26.22 4.67
CA PRO A 99 14.54 25.81 3.34
C PRO A 99 14.88 27.03 2.49
N THR A 100 16.08 27.01 1.90
CA THR A 100 16.53 28.06 0.99
C THR A 100 15.66 28.03 -0.27
N THR A 101 15.49 29.16 -0.95
CA THR A 101 14.71 29.24 -2.19
C THR A 101 15.22 28.25 -3.23
N THR A 102 16.55 28.09 -3.35
CA THR A 102 17.23 27.11 -4.21
C THR A 102 16.84 25.65 -3.90
N ASP A 103 16.70 25.28 -2.63
CA ASP A 103 16.36 23.91 -2.22
C ASP A 103 14.95 23.52 -2.67
N LYS A 104 14.01 24.47 -2.58
CA LYS A 104 12.64 24.25 -3.07
C LYS A 104 12.60 24.09 -4.60
N GLN A 105 13.48 24.75 -5.34
CA GLN A 105 13.58 24.60 -6.80
C GLN A 105 14.14 23.23 -7.19
N VAL A 106 15.19 22.76 -6.51
CA VAL A 106 15.77 21.43 -6.75
C VAL A 106 14.73 20.35 -6.46
N ARG A 107 13.97 20.48 -5.37
CA ARG A 107 12.86 19.55 -5.06
C ARG A 107 11.76 19.59 -6.12
N PHE A 108 11.39 20.77 -6.59
CA PHE A 108 10.38 20.93 -7.63
C PHE A 108 10.80 20.23 -8.93
N GLY A 109 12.03 20.46 -9.40
CA GLY A 109 12.55 19.87 -10.63
C GLY A 109 12.84 18.36 -10.53
N ALA A 110 13.34 17.90 -9.38
CA ALA A 110 13.81 16.52 -9.23
C ALA A 110 12.75 15.54 -8.69
N ILE A 111 11.72 16.03 -7.99
CA ILE A 111 10.68 15.18 -7.37
C ILE A 111 9.30 15.52 -7.95
N ILE A 112 8.90 16.79 -7.91
CA ILE A 112 7.53 17.19 -8.28
C ILE A 112 7.28 17.05 -9.79
N VAL A 113 8.18 17.55 -10.64
CA VAL A 113 8.05 17.42 -12.11
C VAL A 113 8.02 15.95 -12.55
N PRO A 114 8.94 15.07 -12.09
CA PRO A 114 8.83 13.64 -12.33
C PRO A 114 7.53 13.03 -11.83
N SER A 115 7.00 13.45 -10.66
CA SER A 115 5.72 12.93 -10.15
C SER A 115 4.53 13.26 -11.05
N ILE A 116 4.52 14.46 -11.65
CA ILE A 116 3.48 14.86 -12.60
C ILE A 116 3.60 14.00 -13.85
N ILE A 117 4.82 13.82 -14.38
CA ILE A 117 5.07 12.99 -15.56
C ILE A 117 4.64 11.54 -15.29
N THR A 118 4.97 10.96 -14.13
CA THR A 118 4.64 9.57 -13.80
C THR A 118 3.14 9.38 -13.63
N GLN A 119 2.42 10.37 -13.11
CA GLN A 119 0.95 10.33 -13.01
C GLN A 119 0.29 10.35 -14.40
N TRP A 120 0.81 11.14 -15.35
CA TRP A 120 0.36 11.12 -16.75
C TRP A 120 0.77 9.83 -17.47
N LEU A 121 1.96 9.28 -17.20
CA LEU A 121 2.38 7.99 -17.74
C LEU A 121 1.47 6.87 -17.26
N ASN A 122 1.02 6.90 -16.00
CA ASN A 122 0.06 5.93 -15.47
C ASN A 122 -1.28 5.99 -16.24
N PHE A 123 -1.79 7.19 -16.53
CA PHE A 123 -2.95 7.34 -17.42
C PHE A 123 -2.70 6.76 -18.83
N VAL A 124 -1.55 7.08 -19.44
CA VAL A 124 -1.20 6.57 -20.77
C VAL A 124 -1.07 5.05 -20.78
N THR A 125 -0.55 4.43 -19.73
CA THR A 125 -0.47 2.96 -19.63
C THR A 125 -1.85 2.30 -19.66
N TYR A 126 -2.87 2.89 -19.03
CA TYR A 126 -4.26 2.37 -19.14
C TYR A 126 -4.84 2.51 -20.55
N VAL A 127 -4.54 3.62 -21.24
CA VAL A 127 -4.95 3.80 -22.64
C VAL A 127 -4.27 2.78 -23.55
N ILE A 128 -2.98 2.52 -23.36
CA ILE A 128 -2.23 1.50 -24.10
C ILE A 128 -2.82 0.10 -23.81
N LEU A 129 -3.13 -0.21 -22.55
CA LEU A 129 -3.78 -1.47 -22.17
C LEU A 129 -5.12 -1.65 -22.89
N LEU A 130 -5.95 -0.61 -22.96
CA LEU A 130 -7.20 -0.65 -23.72
C LEU A 130 -6.96 -0.91 -25.21
N VAL A 131 -5.97 -0.24 -25.81
CA VAL A 131 -5.63 -0.43 -27.23
C VAL A 131 -5.12 -1.83 -27.50
N VAL A 132 -4.24 -2.38 -26.66
CA VAL A 132 -3.71 -3.74 -26.78
C VAL A 132 -4.82 -4.78 -26.58
N TYR A 133 -5.74 -4.53 -25.64
CA TYR A 133 -6.88 -5.40 -25.41
C TYR A 133 -7.84 -5.41 -26.62
N ARG A 134 -8.08 -4.24 -27.23
CA ARG A 134 -8.99 -4.10 -28.39
C ARG A 134 -8.35 -4.50 -29.72
N ARG A 135 -7.04 -4.30 -29.89
CA ARG A 135 -6.28 -4.68 -31.11
C ARG A 135 -5.68 -6.08 -30.94
N GLY A 136 -6.31 -7.08 -31.55
CA GLY A 136 -5.76 -8.45 -31.51
C GLY A 136 -6.36 -9.52 -32.42
N GLY A 137 -7.43 -9.24 -33.19
CA GLY A 137 -8.05 -10.27 -34.04
C GLY A 137 -8.40 -11.55 -33.26
N ASP A 138 -8.31 -12.73 -33.89
CA ASP A 138 -8.58 -14.03 -33.26
C ASP A 138 -7.38 -14.65 -32.50
N GLN A 139 -6.24 -13.97 -32.51
CA GLN A 139 -4.99 -14.36 -31.83
C GLN A 139 -4.38 -13.10 -31.19
N GLY A 140 -4.90 -12.69 -30.04
CA GLY A 140 -4.35 -11.55 -29.31
C GLY A 140 -2.86 -11.74 -29.00
N ARG A 141 -2.06 -10.65 -29.06
CA ARG A 141 -0.61 -10.70 -28.77
C ARG A 141 -0.37 -10.75 -27.26
N LEU A 142 -0.45 -11.96 -26.68
CA LEU A 142 -0.21 -12.24 -25.26
C LEU A 142 1.12 -11.64 -24.75
N THR A 143 2.17 -11.72 -25.55
CA THR A 143 3.51 -11.19 -25.21
C THR A 143 3.51 -9.67 -25.09
N THR A 144 2.84 -8.94 -25.99
CA THR A 144 2.72 -7.48 -25.90
C THR A 144 1.91 -7.07 -24.68
N PHE A 145 0.86 -7.83 -24.34
CA PHE A 145 0.09 -7.59 -23.12
C PHE A 145 0.93 -7.75 -21.86
N TYR A 146 1.75 -8.81 -21.78
CA TYR A 146 2.70 -9.02 -20.68
C TYR A 146 3.72 -7.88 -20.54
N TRP A 147 4.33 -7.45 -21.65
CA TRP A 147 5.30 -6.35 -21.64
C TRP A 147 4.71 -5.02 -21.17
N VAL A 148 3.47 -4.72 -21.55
CA VAL A 148 2.78 -3.51 -21.09
C VAL A 148 2.52 -3.57 -19.59
N ILE A 149 2.13 -4.73 -19.06
CA ILE A 149 1.95 -4.92 -17.61
C ILE A 149 3.29 -4.74 -16.87
N ALA A 150 4.38 -5.32 -17.37
CA ALA A 150 5.72 -5.14 -16.79
C ALA A 150 6.15 -3.66 -16.74
N ILE A 151 5.98 -2.93 -17.85
CA ILE A 151 6.29 -1.49 -17.92
C ILE A 151 5.38 -0.70 -16.97
N SER A 152 4.11 -1.06 -16.86
CA SER A 152 3.18 -0.41 -15.93
C SER A 152 3.59 -0.60 -14.47
N GLY A 153 4.14 -1.77 -14.10
CA GLY A 153 4.69 -2.02 -12.76
C GLY A 153 5.86 -1.11 -12.42
N PHE A 154 6.73 -0.81 -13.40
CA PHE A 154 7.83 0.14 -13.22
C PHE A 154 7.34 1.59 -13.06
N VAL A 155 6.39 2.03 -13.89
CA VAL A 155 5.79 3.37 -13.76
C VAL A 155 5.08 3.50 -12.41
N PHE A 156 4.40 2.45 -11.98
CA PHE A 156 3.70 2.36 -10.71
C PHE A 156 4.61 2.58 -9.50
N GLY A 157 5.74 1.86 -9.40
CA GLY A 157 6.58 1.96 -8.20
C GLY A 157 7.37 3.28 -8.09
N ILE A 158 7.77 3.88 -9.21
CA ILE A 158 8.30 5.26 -9.20
C ILE A 158 7.20 6.24 -8.77
N ASN A 159 5.97 6.10 -9.28
CA ASN A 159 4.89 7.00 -8.91
C ASN A 159 4.60 6.96 -7.40
N MET A 160 4.52 5.75 -6.82
CA MET A 160 4.30 5.58 -5.38
C MET A 160 5.39 6.27 -4.56
N THR A 161 6.66 6.05 -4.89
CA THR A 161 7.77 6.66 -4.13
C THR A 161 7.83 8.17 -4.27
N LEU A 162 7.58 8.72 -5.47
CA LEU A 162 7.55 10.17 -5.70
C LEU A 162 6.38 10.85 -4.98
N VAL A 163 5.20 10.22 -4.90
CA VAL A 163 4.05 10.77 -4.15
C VAL A 163 4.35 10.86 -2.66
N TYR A 164 5.00 9.84 -2.08
CA TYR A 164 5.43 9.85 -0.68
C TYR A 164 6.56 10.87 -0.44
N ALA A 165 7.47 11.02 -1.40
CA ALA A 165 8.56 12.00 -1.35
C ALA A 165 8.07 13.45 -1.54
N ALA A 166 6.95 13.67 -2.25
CA ALA A 166 6.42 15.00 -2.50
C ALA A 166 6.04 15.72 -1.19
N ASP A 167 5.24 15.08 -0.34
CA ASP A 167 4.88 15.57 0.99
C ASP A 167 4.44 14.41 1.90
N TYR A 168 5.22 14.17 2.96
CA TYR A 168 4.91 13.12 3.93
C TYR A 168 3.64 13.41 4.72
N ASN A 169 3.23 14.68 4.86
CA ASN A 169 2.06 15.06 5.63
C ASN A 169 0.75 14.53 5.03
N TYR A 170 0.71 14.13 3.77
CA TYR A 170 -0.52 13.61 3.18
C TYR A 170 -0.50 12.08 3.01
N VAL A 171 0.55 11.40 3.48
CA VAL A 171 0.69 9.94 3.38
C VAL A 171 -0.48 9.17 4.05
N PRO A 172 -0.96 9.49 5.25
CA PRO A 172 -2.11 8.78 5.82
C PRO A 172 -3.40 8.95 5.00
N VAL A 173 -3.58 10.13 4.40
CA VAL A 173 -4.72 10.43 3.52
C VAL A 173 -4.60 9.66 2.20
N TYR A 174 -3.39 9.54 1.67
CA TYR A 174 -3.08 8.72 0.51
C TYR A 174 -3.42 7.25 0.74
N ILE A 175 -2.96 6.67 1.84
CA ILE A 175 -3.20 5.27 2.22
C ILE A 175 -4.70 5.02 2.41
N ALA A 176 -5.45 6.00 2.93
CA ALA A 176 -6.90 5.92 2.99
C ALA A 176 -7.55 5.87 1.61
N GLY A 177 -7.05 6.66 0.65
CA GLY A 177 -7.49 6.60 -0.75
C GLY A 177 -7.19 5.24 -1.41
N GLU A 178 -5.97 4.73 -1.21
CA GLU A 178 -5.53 3.41 -1.69
C GLU A 178 -6.44 2.29 -1.21
N ASN A 179 -6.70 2.20 0.09
CA ASN A 179 -7.49 1.12 0.69
C ASN A 179 -9.01 1.28 0.48
N SER A 180 -9.47 2.44 0.03
CA SER A 180 -10.87 2.69 -0.34
C SER A 180 -11.20 2.21 -1.76
N PHE A 181 -10.19 2.09 -2.61
CA PHE A 181 -10.35 1.71 -4.01
C PHE A 181 -11.07 0.36 -4.22
N PRO A 182 -10.78 -0.71 -3.46
CA PRO A 182 -11.42 -1.99 -3.68
C PRO A 182 -12.94 -1.96 -3.43
N ALA A 183 -13.40 -1.21 -2.45
CA ALA A 183 -14.83 -1.06 -2.20
C ALA A 183 -15.55 -0.26 -3.30
N ILE A 184 -14.93 0.82 -3.79
CA ILE A 184 -15.47 1.63 -4.89
C ILE A 184 -15.62 0.77 -6.15
N THR A 185 -14.59 -0.02 -6.48
CA THR A 185 -14.66 -0.88 -7.67
C THR A 185 -15.63 -2.05 -7.51
N SER A 186 -15.76 -2.63 -6.31
CA SER A 186 -16.81 -3.63 -6.04
C SER A 186 -18.22 -3.04 -6.22
N PHE A 187 -18.43 -1.80 -5.77
CA PHE A 187 -19.69 -1.09 -5.98
C PHE A 187 -19.98 -0.85 -7.46
N ILE A 188 -18.98 -0.42 -8.24
CA ILE A 188 -19.09 -0.25 -9.69
C ILE A 188 -19.39 -1.58 -10.40
N HIS A 189 -18.73 -2.66 -9.98
CA HIS A 189 -18.97 -4.00 -10.54
C HIS A 189 -20.39 -4.49 -10.25
N TYR A 190 -20.90 -4.23 -9.03
CA TYR A 190 -22.29 -4.50 -8.66
C TYR A 190 -23.27 -3.73 -9.55
N LEU A 191 -23.06 -2.43 -9.76
CA LEU A 191 -23.90 -1.62 -10.67
C LEU A 191 -23.84 -2.11 -12.11
N THR A 192 -22.65 -2.48 -12.60
CA THR A 192 -22.44 -2.99 -13.96
C THR A 192 -23.18 -4.31 -14.16
N THR A 193 -23.15 -5.19 -13.16
CA THR A 193 -23.88 -6.47 -13.18
C THR A 193 -25.39 -6.27 -13.14
N LEU A 194 -25.90 -5.27 -12.39
CA LEU A 194 -27.32 -4.94 -12.40
C LEU A 194 -27.80 -4.43 -13.78
N MET A 195 -26.99 -3.61 -14.46
CA MET A 195 -27.34 -3.04 -15.75
C MET A 195 -27.20 -4.03 -16.91
N PHE A 196 -26.19 -4.90 -16.88
CA PHE A 196 -25.82 -5.78 -18.01
C PHE A 196 -25.86 -7.28 -17.69
N GLY A 197 -26.42 -7.69 -16.54
CA GLY A 197 -26.45 -9.08 -16.08
C GLY A 197 -27.34 -10.03 -16.89
N ASN A 198 -28.13 -9.52 -17.84
CA ASN A 198 -28.96 -10.37 -18.69
C ASN A 198 -28.13 -11.06 -19.80
N ARG A 199 -27.59 -12.23 -19.48
CA ARG A 199 -26.77 -13.09 -20.38
C ARG A 199 -27.45 -13.48 -21.70
N ARG A 200 -28.77 -13.35 -21.84
CA ARG A 200 -29.48 -13.65 -23.10
C ARG A 200 -29.36 -12.54 -24.15
N LYS A 201 -29.06 -11.30 -23.76
CA LYS A 201 -29.03 -10.15 -24.68
C LYS A 201 -27.62 -9.57 -24.87
N TYR A 202 -26.74 -9.75 -23.89
CA TYR A 202 -25.40 -9.20 -23.88
C TYR A 202 -24.35 -10.25 -23.58
N ASN A 203 -23.15 -10.05 -24.16
CA ASN A 203 -21.96 -10.78 -23.77
C ASN A 203 -21.41 -10.13 -22.49
N SER A 204 -22.11 -10.35 -21.36
CA SER A 204 -21.94 -9.64 -20.08
C SER A 204 -20.49 -9.63 -19.60
N ASP A 205 -19.81 -10.76 -19.78
CA ASP A 205 -18.42 -11.02 -19.42
C ASP A 205 -17.43 -10.04 -20.09
N PHE A 206 -17.62 -9.72 -21.38
CA PHE A 206 -16.76 -8.77 -22.10
C PHE A 206 -17.06 -7.31 -21.75
N ILE A 207 -18.34 -6.99 -21.49
CA ILE A 207 -18.79 -5.64 -21.16
C ILE A 207 -18.26 -5.23 -19.79
N ILE A 208 -18.29 -6.13 -18.82
CA ILE A 208 -17.79 -5.87 -17.45
C ILE A 208 -16.32 -5.45 -17.47
N VAL A 209 -15.46 -6.17 -18.19
CA VAL A 209 -14.03 -5.82 -18.30
C VAL A 209 -13.82 -4.50 -19.01
N THR A 210 -14.58 -4.26 -20.08
CA THR A 210 -14.49 -3.01 -20.82
C THR A 210 -14.85 -1.82 -19.92
N VAL A 211 -15.88 -1.97 -19.08
CA VAL A 211 -16.27 -0.95 -18.09
C VAL A 211 -15.19 -0.74 -17.04
N ASP A 212 -14.59 -1.79 -16.50
CA ASP A 212 -13.49 -1.68 -15.51
C ASP A 212 -12.29 -0.90 -16.08
N ILE A 213 -11.89 -1.17 -17.33
CA ILE A 213 -10.80 -0.45 -18.00
C ILE A 213 -11.19 1.03 -18.22
N TRP A 214 -12.42 1.33 -18.62
CA TRP A 214 -12.88 2.72 -18.79
C TRP A 214 -12.90 3.49 -17.47
N VAL A 215 -13.38 2.87 -16.39
CA VAL A 215 -13.37 3.46 -15.05
C VAL A 215 -11.93 3.75 -14.60
N ALA A 216 -11.00 2.83 -14.86
CA ALA A 216 -9.58 3.04 -14.57
C ALA A 216 -9.00 4.25 -15.31
N ILE A 217 -9.33 4.41 -16.60
CA ILE A 217 -8.91 5.56 -17.41
C ILE A 217 -9.48 6.86 -16.85
N ILE A 218 -10.74 6.89 -16.45
CA ILE A 218 -11.38 8.10 -15.89
C ILE A 218 -10.74 8.48 -14.56
N ILE A 219 -10.58 7.52 -13.63
CA ILE A 219 -10.00 7.79 -12.31
C ILE A 219 -8.54 8.26 -12.44
N SER A 220 -7.74 7.58 -13.26
CA SER A 220 -6.33 7.97 -13.48
C SER A 220 -6.20 9.33 -14.18
N PHE A 221 -7.10 9.67 -15.11
CA PHE A 221 -7.14 10.98 -15.76
C PHE A 221 -7.46 12.10 -14.76
N VAL A 222 -8.51 11.93 -13.96
CA VAL A 222 -8.90 12.91 -12.94
C VAL A 222 -7.78 13.08 -11.92
N ALA A 223 -7.16 11.99 -11.47
CA ALA A 223 -6.01 12.05 -10.58
C ALA A 223 -4.82 12.81 -11.20
N ALA A 224 -4.50 12.57 -12.48
CA ALA A 224 -3.43 13.30 -13.18
C ALA A 224 -3.70 14.80 -13.33
N VAL A 225 -4.94 15.17 -13.67
CA VAL A 225 -5.36 16.58 -13.77
C VAL A 225 -5.28 17.26 -12.41
N VAL A 226 -5.86 16.67 -11.37
CA VAL A 226 -5.87 17.26 -10.02
C VAL A 226 -4.44 17.37 -9.47
N TRP A 227 -3.59 16.36 -9.69
CA TRP A 227 -2.18 16.40 -9.28
C TRP A 227 -1.40 17.53 -9.99
N THR A 228 -1.60 17.67 -11.31
CA THR A 228 -0.99 18.74 -12.11
C THR A 228 -1.48 20.12 -11.69
N VAL A 229 -2.76 20.26 -11.35
CA VAL A 229 -3.33 21.54 -10.88
C VAL A 229 -2.80 21.87 -9.48
N ALA A 230 -2.77 20.91 -8.57
CA ALA A 230 -2.30 21.09 -7.19
C ALA A 230 -0.82 21.51 -7.13
N TYR A 231 0.05 20.87 -7.92
CA TYR A 231 1.49 21.11 -7.89
C TYR A 231 2.03 21.99 -9.02
N GLY A 232 1.33 22.12 -10.13
CA GLY A 232 1.76 22.92 -11.28
C GLY A 232 1.14 24.31 -11.35
N TYR A 233 -0.14 24.45 -10.98
CA TYR A 233 -0.86 25.72 -11.08
C TYR A 233 -0.94 26.47 -9.74
N TYR A 234 -1.20 25.75 -8.64
CA TYR A 234 -1.39 26.33 -7.32
C TYR A 234 -0.16 26.30 -6.41
N ALA A 235 0.97 25.75 -6.86
CA ALA A 235 2.18 25.67 -6.03
C ALA A 235 2.82 27.04 -5.72
N GLY A 236 2.45 28.12 -6.43
CA GLY A 236 2.90 29.49 -6.18
C GLY A 236 3.76 30.08 -7.31
N SER A 237 3.88 31.41 -7.37
CA SER A 237 4.17 32.14 -8.62
C SER A 237 5.62 32.48 -8.91
N ASP A 238 6.56 32.23 -8.00
CA ASP A 238 7.91 32.75 -8.21
C ASP A 238 9.00 31.86 -7.59
N ILE A 239 9.57 31.05 -8.49
CA ILE A 239 10.74 30.20 -8.29
C ILE A 239 11.91 31.02 -7.72
N THR A 240 12.07 32.28 -8.14
CA THR A 240 13.16 33.17 -7.72
C THR A 240 12.97 33.87 -6.37
N THR A 241 11.73 34.06 -5.89
CA THR A 241 11.44 34.61 -4.54
C THR A 241 11.06 33.55 -3.50
N GLY A 242 10.92 32.27 -3.89
CA GLY A 242 10.74 31.15 -2.95
C GLY A 242 9.31 30.93 -2.45
N ASP A 243 8.32 31.56 -3.08
CA ASP A 243 6.90 31.43 -2.76
C ASP A 243 6.29 30.15 -3.36
N LEU A 244 6.92 29.01 -3.07
CA LEU A 244 6.40 27.69 -3.38
C LEU A 244 5.61 27.21 -2.15
N LYS A 245 4.34 27.60 -2.06
CA LYS A 245 3.45 27.36 -0.91
C LYS A 245 3.13 25.89 -0.72
N HIS A 246 3.11 25.08 -1.78
CA HIS A 246 2.79 23.64 -1.69
C HIS A 246 4.02 22.73 -1.59
N ILE A 247 5.24 23.29 -1.62
CA ILE A 247 6.47 22.50 -1.61
C ILE A 247 7.16 22.66 -0.27
N TYR A 248 7.18 21.58 0.48
CA TYR A 248 7.96 21.48 1.70
C TYR A 248 9.34 20.91 1.34
N ALA A 249 10.42 21.68 1.51
CA ALA A 249 11.78 21.17 1.39
C ALA A 249 12.38 21.01 2.80
N GLN A 250 12.94 19.83 3.10
CA GLN A 250 13.58 19.53 4.38
C GLN A 250 14.88 18.78 4.08
N GLY A 251 15.96 19.17 4.77
CA GLY A 251 17.27 18.52 4.73
C GLY A 251 17.25 17.12 5.35
N PHE A 252 18.19 16.25 4.96
CA PHE A 252 18.35 14.96 5.63
C PHE A 252 18.98 15.14 7.01
N PHE A 253 18.16 15.22 8.05
CA PHE A 253 18.63 15.22 9.44
C PHE A 253 18.19 13.92 10.13
N ALA A 254 18.70 12.78 9.66
CA ALA A 254 18.44 11.50 10.30
C ALA A 254 19.23 11.39 11.61
N SER A 255 18.59 11.76 12.71
CA SER A 255 18.95 11.22 14.03
C SER A 255 18.05 10.01 14.26
N PRO A 256 18.60 8.79 14.41
CA PRO A 256 17.79 7.62 14.73
C PRO A 256 17.22 7.80 16.16
N GLU A 257 16.00 8.37 16.25
CA GLU A 257 15.24 8.38 17.50
C GLU A 257 14.71 6.97 17.76
N VAL A 258 14.85 6.49 19.00
CA VAL A 258 14.39 5.15 19.41
C VAL A 258 12.87 4.99 19.20
N ASP A 259 12.14 6.11 19.26
CA ASP A 259 10.70 6.19 19.10
C ASP A 259 10.24 5.86 17.66
N LEU A 260 11.15 5.84 16.68
CA LEU A 260 10.89 5.45 15.29
C LEU A 260 10.88 3.93 15.07
N VAL A 261 11.53 3.17 15.96
CA VAL A 261 11.74 1.72 15.77
C VAL A 261 10.42 0.97 15.73
N SER A 262 9.51 1.25 16.66
CA SER A 262 8.20 0.57 16.74
C SER A 262 7.32 0.83 15.50
N PRO A 263 7.06 2.10 15.08
CA PRO A 263 6.32 2.39 13.85
C PRO A 263 6.96 1.77 12.59
N ALA A 264 8.28 1.79 12.48
CA ALA A 264 8.99 1.19 11.35
C ALA A 264 8.82 -0.34 11.31
N MET A 265 8.91 -1.01 12.47
CA MET A 265 8.66 -2.45 12.58
C MET A 265 7.22 -2.82 12.22
N MET A 266 6.23 -1.99 12.57
CA MET A 266 4.85 -2.19 12.13
C MET A 266 4.70 -2.15 10.62
N VAL A 267 5.35 -1.22 9.93
CA VAL A 267 5.31 -1.13 8.46
C VAL A 267 5.99 -2.36 7.83
N ILE A 268 7.16 -2.77 8.34
CA ILE A 268 7.92 -3.91 7.81
C ILE A 268 7.14 -5.21 7.99
N VAL A 269 6.65 -5.51 9.20
CA VAL A 269 5.87 -6.74 9.47
C VAL A 269 4.48 -6.65 8.83
N GLY A 270 3.90 -5.46 8.79
CA GLY A 270 2.68 -5.12 8.06
C GLY A 270 2.80 -5.54 6.60
N MET A 271 3.64 -4.87 5.82
CA MET A 271 3.75 -5.15 4.39
C MET A 271 4.37 -6.52 4.09
N GLY A 272 5.42 -6.92 4.82
CA GLY A 272 6.18 -8.11 4.46
C GLY A 272 5.41 -9.42 4.63
N LEU A 273 4.80 -9.62 5.80
CA LEU A 273 4.31 -10.94 6.18
C LEU A 273 2.97 -11.33 5.52
N VAL A 274 2.17 -10.35 5.07
CA VAL A 274 0.81 -10.62 4.57
C VAL A 274 0.82 -11.56 3.36
N TYR A 275 1.75 -11.37 2.42
CA TYR A 275 1.84 -12.15 1.18
C TYR A 275 2.48 -13.53 1.34
N ALA A 276 3.11 -13.79 2.50
CA ALA A 276 3.57 -15.13 2.84
C ALA A 276 2.40 -16.10 3.08
N ILE A 277 1.28 -15.57 3.61
CA ILE A 277 0.14 -16.36 4.08
C ILE A 277 -1.10 -16.12 3.21
N TYR A 278 -1.43 -14.86 2.93
CA TYR A 278 -2.61 -14.46 2.17
C TYR A 278 -2.19 -14.02 0.76
N PRO A 279 -2.91 -14.42 -0.32
CA PRO A 279 -4.12 -15.25 -0.33
C PRO A 279 -3.82 -16.77 -0.39
N GLY A 280 -2.56 -17.16 -0.58
CA GLY A 280 -2.17 -18.51 -0.98
C GLY A 280 -2.50 -19.61 0.03
N ILE A 281 -2.13 -19.42 1.30
CA ILE A 281 -2.36 -20.38 2.39
C ILE A 281 -3.75 -20.16 2.99
N ALA A 282 -4.06 -18.93 3.42
CA ALA A 282 -5.34 -18.56 3.98
C ALA A 282 -6.00 -17.48 3.08
N PRO A 283 -7.26 -17.65 2.62
CA PRO A 283 -8.12 -18.81 2.79
C PRO A 283 -7.82 -19.96 1.80
N GLY A 284 -6.94 -19.75 0.81
CA GLY A 284 -6.81 -20.58 -0.40
C GLY A 284 -6.61 -22.08 -0.21
N MET A 285 -5.96 -22.52 0.87
CA MET A 285 -5.67 -23.93 1.16
C MET A 285 -6.45 -24.48 2.35
N ILE A 286 -6.96 -23.60 3.23
CA ILE A 286 -7.59 -23.98 4.51
C ILE A 286 -9.12 -24.02 4.40
N VAL A 287 -9.70 -23.19 3.52
CA VAL A 287 -11.14 -23.02 3.38
C VAL A 287 -11.60 -23.54 2.01
N PRO A 288 -12.76 -24.22 1.91
CA PRO A 288 -13.30 -24.62 0.63
C PRO A 288 -13.62 -23.41 -0.28
N PHE A 289 -13.44 -23.61 -1.59
CA PHE A 289 -13.44 -22.57 -2.61
C PHE A 289 -14.66 -21.62 -2.58
N TYR A 290 -15.87 -22.13 -2.33
CA TYR A 290 -17.09 -21.32 -2.32
C TYR A 290 -17.18 -20.30 -1.17
N LEU A 291 -16.34 -20.40 -0.13
CA LEU A 291 -16.23 -19.40 0.91
C LEU A 291 -15.14 -18.36 0.63
N ILE A 292 -14.16 -18.67 -0.22
CA ILE A 292 -13.04 -17.76 -0.53
C ILE A 292 -13.60 -16.43 -1.05
N ASP A 293 -14.51 -16.48 -2.02
CA ASP A 293 -15.13 -15.29 -2.61
C ASP A 293 -15.88 -14.46 -1.55
N LYS A 294 -16.53 -15.10 -0.57
CA LYS A 294 -17.23 -14.39 0.50
C LYS A 294 -16.26 -13.71 1.47
N ILE A 295 -15.15 -14.37 1.79
CA ILE A 295 -14.11 -13.82 2.65
C ILE A 295 -13.48 -12.60 1.98
N GLU A 296 -13.15 -12.73 0.69
CA GLU A 296 -12.60 -11.62 -0.09
C GLU A 296 -13.57 -10.44 -0.07
N MET A 297 -14.86 -10.63 -0.38
CA MET A 297 -15.86 -9.55 -0.35
C MET A 297 -15.98 -8.84 1.01
N VAL A 298 -15.88 -9.57 2.12
CA VAL A 298 -15.87 -8.97 3.46
C VAL A 298 -14.60 -8.16 3.68
N LEU A 299 -13.44 -8.69 3.29
CA LEU A 299 -12.16 -7.98 3.40
C LEU A 299 -12.18 -6.67 2.60
N LEU A 300 -12.68 -6.69 1.35
CA LEU A 300 -12.75 -5.50 0.50
C LEU A 300 -13.52 -4.32 1.13
N ILE A 301 -14.47 -4.59 2.03
CA ILE A 301 -15.22 -3.56 2.77
C ILE A 301 -14.51 -3.22 4.09
N ALA A 302 -13.98 -4.23 4.77
CA ALA A 302 -13.36 -4.07 6.08
C ALA A 302 -12.02 -3.28 6.04
N THR A 303 -11.28 -3.37 4.93
CA THR A 303 -9.97 -2.72 4.76
C THR A 303 -10.01 -1.20 4.73
N ILE A 304 -11.18 -0.61 4.44
CA ILE A 304 -11.34 0.85 4.41
C ILE A 304 -11.23 1.44 5.82
N PHE A 305 -11.74 0.73 6.83
CA PHE A 305 -11.95 1.30 8.16
C PHE A 305 -10.66 1.74 8.84
N PRO A 306 -9.59 0.93 8.92
CA PRO A 306 -8.39 1.34 9.66
C PRO A 306 -7.73 2.61 9.08
N PRO A 307 -7.43 2.70 7.76
CA PRO A 307 -6.84 3.89 7.17
C PRO A 307 -7.73 5.13 7.27
N VAL A 308 -9.05 4.99 7.07
CA VAL A 308 -9.99 6.12 7.14
C VAL A 308 -10.13 6.64 8.57
N ILE A 309 -10.16 5.75 9.58
CA ILE A 309 -10.16 6.16 10.99
C ILE A 309 -8.90 6.97 11.30
N ILE A 310 -7.72 6.50 10.87
CA ILE A 310 -6.47 7.24 11.11
C ILE A 310 -6.45 8.59 10.37
N ALA A 311 -6.90 8.63 9.12
CA ALA A 311 -7.02 9.88 8.37
C ALA A 311 -8.00 10.86 9.05
N PHE A 312 -9.10 10.37 9.62
CA PHE A 312 -10.05 11.16 10.38
C PHE A 312 -9.44 11.69 11.69
N LEU A 313 -8.79 10.83 12.48
CA LEU A 313 -8.09 11.22 13.71
C LEU A 313 -7.03 12.30 13.45
N ARG A 314 -6.35 12.21 12.31
CA ARG A 314 -5.40 13.22 11.86
C ARG A 314 -6.09 14.53 11.48
N ARG A 315 -7.16 14.50 10.68
CA ARG A 315 -7.87 15.72 10.24
C ARG A 315 -8.53 16.47 11.41
N PHE A 316 -9.03 15.74 12.40
CA PHE A 316 -9.70 16.28 13.59
C PHE A 316 -8.78 16.39 14.81
N LYS A 317 -7.47 16.35 14.61
CA LYS A 317 -6.45 16.45 15.67
C LYS A 317 -6.67 17.66 16.60
N ASP A 318 -7.05 18.81 16.04
CA ASP A 318 -7.29 20.05 16.81
C ASP A 318 -8.56 19.98 17.67
N GLN A 319 -9.52 19.11 17.34
CA GLN A 319 -10.78 18.96 18.07
C GLN A 319 -10.76 17.80 19.07
N VAL A 320 -10.12 16.68 18.70
CA VAL A 320 -10.09 15.45 19.51
C VAL A 320 -8.89 15.41 20.45
N GLY A 321 -7.82 16.15 20.13
CA GLY A 321 -6.59 16.20 20.90
C GLY A 321 -5.44 15.53 20.16
N ALA A 322 -4.26 16.16 20.20
CA ALA A 322 -3.08 15.76 19.44
C ALA A 322 -2.55 14.36 19.79
N ILE A 323 -2.85 13.86 20.98
CA ILE A 323 -2.44 12.57 21.55
C ILE A 323 -3.18 11.39 20.90
N TYR A 324 -4.42 11.60 20.45
CA TYR A 324 -5.26 10.57 19.84
C TYR A 324 -5.00 10.36 18.35
N SER A 325 -4.13 11.17 17.74
CA SER A 325 -3.63 10.91 16.40
C SER A 325 -2.34 10.09 16.51
N PRO A 326 -2.17 8.99 15.76
CA PRO A 326 -0.92 8.22 15.75
C PRO A 326 0.27 9.02 15.23
N THR A 327 0.03 10.22 14.69
CA THR A 327 1.07 11.18 14.31
C THR A 327 1.69 11.91 15.51
N CYS A 328 1.31 11.64 16.76
CA CYS A 328 2.02 12.17 17.92
C CYS A 328 3.38 11.47 18.10
N LYS A 329 4.21 11.98 19.00
CA LYS A 329 5.44 11.30 19.42
C LYS A 329 5.09 10.16 20.39
N TRP A 330 5.52 8.95 20.08
CA TRP A 330 5.24 7.74 20.87
C TRP A 330 6.25 7.66 22.00
N GLY A 331 5.95 8.33 23.11
CA GLY A 331 6.95 8.53 24.15
C GLY A 331 6.61 9.63 25.11
N THR A 332 7.63 10.01 25.88
CA THR A 332 7.57 11.17 26.76
C THR A 332 7.39 12.45 25.95
N ASP A 333 6.54 13.32 26.47
CA ASP A 333 6.28 14.59 25.81
C ASP A 333 7.54 15.46 25.82
N THR A 334 7.90 16.01 24.66
CA THR A 334 9.09 16.86 24.51
C THR A 334 8.66 18.26 24.12
N LEU A 335 9.24 19.26 24.78
CA LEU A 335 8.96 20.65 24.46
C LEU A 335 9.55 20.98 23.09
N ASN A 336 8.71 21.43 22.17
CA ASN A 336 9.19 21.98 20.91
C ASN A 336 9.80 23.36 21.19
N THR A 337 11.11 23.47 20.99
CA THR A 337 11.90 24.67 21.29
C THR A 337 11.44 25.90 20.49
N PHE A 338 10.84 25.70 19.31
CA PHE A 338 10.37 26.78 18.45
C PHE A 338 8.97 27.27 18.81
N THR A 339 8.04 26.36 19.10
CA THR A 339 6.65 26.73 19.41
C THR A 339 6.39 26.93 20.90
N ARG A 340 7.37 26.56 21.76
CA ARG A 340 7.25 26.47 23.22
C ARG A 340 6.03 25.66 23.68
N LYS A 341 5.60 24.72 22.85
CA LYS A 341 4.51 23.79 23.10
C LYS A 341 5.06 22.39 23.11
N TYR A 342 4.50 21.55 23.96
CA TYR A 342 4.81 20.14 24.00
C TYR A 342 4.35 19.44 22.71
N LYS A 343 5.17 18.52 22.16
CA LYS A 343 4.94 17.86 20.86
C LYS A 343 3.68 16.98 20.87
N ASN A 344 3.34 16.35 21.99
CA ASN A 344 2.21 15.43 22.11
C ASN A 344 0.95 16.14 22.58
N SER A 345 1.02 16.90 23.66
CA SER A 345 -0.17 17.58 24.18
C SER A 345 -0.54 18.83 23.38
N GLY A 346 0.41 19.45 22.68
CA GLY A 346 0.21 20.75 22.02
C GLY A 346 -0.04 21.91 22.99
N ASP A 347 0.01 21.63 24.30
CA ASP A 347 -0.09 22.59 25.39
C ASP A 347 1.34 23.04 25.78
N ALA A 348 1.49 24.24 26.33
CA ALA A 348 2.76 24.71 26.87
C ALA A 348 2.96 24.29 28.34
N ASN A 349 1.87 23.95 29.05
CA ASN A 349 1.87 23.80 30.50
C ASN A 349 1.57 22.37 30.99
N ASN A 350 0.86 21.57 30.18
CA ASN A 350 0.48 20.21 30.54
C ASN A 350 1.11 19.20 29.57
N PRO A 351 2.29 18.63 29.87
CA PRO A 351 2.84 17.54 29.08
C PRO A 351 1.97 16.30 29.24
N VAL A 352 1.67 15.61 28.13
CA VAL A 352 0.94 14.35 28.17
C VAL A 352 1.65 13.31 27.31
N ASP A 353 1.99 12.19 27.93
CA ASP A 353 2.73 11.11 27.28
C ASP A 353 1.80 10.24 26.43
N ALA A 354 2.28 9.82 25.26
CA ALA A 354 1.49 9.04 24.30
C ALA A 354 1.96 7.57 24.20
N TRP A 355 2.38 6.97 25.32
CA TRP A 355 2.89 5.59 25.37
C TRP A 355 1.86 4.53 24.96
N HIS A 356 0.57 4.86 24.99
CA HIS A 356 -0.52 3.96 24.65
C HIS A 356 -0.46 3.45 23.19
N TRP A 357 0.21 4.15 22.28
CA TRP A 357 0.39 3.68 20.90
C TRP A 357 1.27 2.43 20.79
N HIS A 358 2.21 2.22 21.72
CA HIS A 358 2.98 0.97 21.80
C HIS A 358 2.11 -0.26 22.11
N ALA A 359 0.89 -0.08 22.63
CA ALA A 359 -0.03 -1.20 22.81
C ALA A 359 -0.37 -1.89 21.47
N PHE A 360 -0.31 -1.16 20.35
CA PHE A 360 -0.53 -1.73 19.02
C PHE A 360 0.64 -2.59 18.54
N ASP A 361 1.81 -2.56 19.17
CA ASP A 361 2.89 -3.52 18.91
C ASP A 361 2.45 -4.96 19.21
N LEU A 362 1.44 -5.15 20.07
CA LEU A 362 0.80 -6.45 20.29
C LEU A 362 0.24 -7.05 18.99
N LEU A 363 -0.21 -6.22 18.04
CA LEU A 363 -0.71 -6.70 16.75
C LEU A 363 0.38 -7.36 15.91
N ILE A 364 1.65 -6.96 16.07
CA ILE A 364 2.79 -7.63 15.44
C ILE A 364 2.88 -9.07 15.95
N ILE A 365 2.83 -9.26 17.27
CA ILE A 365 2.93 -10.57 17.93
C ILE A 365 1.75 -11.46 17.50
N ILE A 366 0.54 -10.91 17.50
CA ILE A 366 -0.67 -11.61 17.05
C ILE A 366 -0.53 -12.05 15.60
N LYS A 367 -0.08 -11.16 14.70
CA LYS A 367 0.07 -11.48 13.27
C LYS A 367 1.11 -12.58 13.02
N ILE A 368 2.26 -12.53 13.69
CA ILE A 368 3.30 -13.57 13.59
C ILE A 368 2.77 -14.90 14.13
N SER A 369 2.09 -14.87 15.28
CA SER A 369 1.51 -16.07 15.91
C SER A 369 0.44 -16.71 15.02
N LEU A 370 -0.44 -15.92 14.40
CA LEU A 370 -1.43 -16.42 13.43
C LEU A 370 -0.75 -17.07 12.22
N SER A 371 0.34 -16.49 11.72
CA SER A 371 1.11 -17.05 10.61
C SER A 371 1.68 -18.42 10.94
N ALA A 372 2.28 -18.54 12.12
CA ALA A 372 2.80 -19.81 12.63
C ALA A 372 1.67 -20.84 12.80
N ILE A 373 0.52 -20.44 13.31
CA ILE A 373 -0.67 -21.31 13.45
C ILE A 373 -1.16 -21.80 12.08
N PHE A 374 -1.23 -20.94 11.06
CA PHE A 374 -1.65 -21.34 9.72
C PHE A 374 -0.70 -22.35 9.10
N ILE A 375 0.62 -22.11 9.17
CA ILE A 375 1.64 -23.03 8.69
C ILE A 375 1.59 -24.36 9.46
N TYR A 376 1.48 -24.31 10.79
CA TYR A 376 1.36 -25.50 11.63
C TYR A 376 0.13 -26.33 11.27
N SER A 377 -1.01 -25.67 11.01
CA SER A 377 -2.26 -26.34 10.65
C SER A 377 -2.17 -27.11 9.33
N LEU A 378 -1.33 -26.67 8.39
CA LEU A 378 -1.12 -27.35 7.10
C LEU A 378 -0.32 -28.65 7.22
N HIS A 379 0.66 -28.69 8.13
CA HIS A 379 1.56 -29.85 8.31
C HIS A 379 1.00 -30.88 9.29
N TYR A 380 0.39 -30.45 10.39
CA TYR A 380 -0.12 -31.34 11.45
C TYR A 380 -1.65 -31.39 11.45
N LYS A 381 -2.24 -31.94 10.37
CA LYS A 381 -3.71 -32.05 10.20
C LYS A 381 -4.41 -32.79 11.34
N GLU A 382 -3.71 -33.72 11.99
CA GLU A 382 -4.26 -34.53 13.09
C GLU A 382 -4.19 -33.85 14.47
N SER A 383 -3.53 -32.70 14.59
CA SER A 383 -3.47 -31.97 15.87
C SER A 383 -4.83 -31.38 16.26
N ASN A 384 -5.11 -31.28 17.56
CA ASN A 384 -6.35 -30.67 18.07
C ASN A 384 -6.56 -29.22 17.59
N ILE A 385 -5.45 -28.50 17.38
CA ILE A 385 -5.46 -27.13 16.86
C ILE A 385 -5.82 -27.13 15.37
N SER A 386 -5.21 -28.01 14.57
CA SER A 386 -5.52 -28.09 13.14
C SER A 386 -6.93 -28.59 12.87
N ARG A 387 -7.44 -29.58 13.61
CA ARG A 387 -8.84 -30.05 13.49
C ARG A 387 -9.89 -28.96 13.79
N SER A 388 -9.53 -27.95 14.56
CA SER A 388 -10.39 -26.78 14.85
C SER A 388 -10.40 -25.74 13.72
N ILE A 389 -9.36 -25.74 12.87
CA ILE A 389 -9.15 -24.72 11.83
C ILE A 389 -9.43 -25.30 10.43
N PHE A 390 -8.90 -26.48 10.14
CA PHE A 390 -9.04 -27.16 8.86
C PHE A 390 -10.47 -27.70 8.69
N ASN A 391 -11.08 -27.46 7.52
CA ASN A 391 -12.46 -27.83 7.21
C ASN A 391 -13.55 -27.23 8.14
N GLN A 392 -13.20 -26.30 9.04
CA GLN A 392 -14.17 -25.53 9.82
C GLN A 392 -14.31 -24.11 9.24
N PRO A 393 -15.35 -23.85 8.42
CA PRO A 393 -15.44 -22.61 7.67
C PRO A 393 -15.54 -21.36 8.56
N LYS A 394 -16.15 -21.46 9.75
CA LYS A 394 -16.33 -20.31 10.65
C LYS A 394 -15.01 -19.85 11.29
N MET A 395 -14.25 -20.78 11.87
CA MET A 395 -13.01 -20.43 12.58
C MET A 395 -11.92 -19.97 11.62
N SER A 396 -11.73 -20.69 10.51
CA SER A 396 -10.71 -20.32 9.51
C SER A 396 -11.01 -18.98 8.85
N THR A 397 -12.28 -18.68 8.56
CA THR A 397 -12.70 -17.35 8.07
C THR A 397 -12.39 -16.27 9.11
N ALA A 398 -12.75 -16.47 10.37
CA ALA A 398 -12.50 -15.50 11.42
C ALA A 398 -11.00 -15.22 11.60
N LEU A 399 -10.15 -16.26 11.63
CA LEU A 399 -8.70 -16.11 11.73
C LEU A 399 -8.10 -15.39 10.52
N SER A 400 -8.57 -15.71 9.31
CA SER A 400 -8.11 -15.05 8.08
C SER A 400 -8.46 -13.57 8.07
N ILE A 401 -9.68 -13.22 8.51
CA ILE A 401 -10.11 -11.82 8.64
C ILE A 401 -9.27 -11.11 9.70
N VAL A 402 -9.08 -11.69 10.88
CA VAL A 402 -8.25 -11.09 11.94
C VAL A 402 -6.82 -10.86 11.45
N PHE A 403 -6.22 -11.85 10.78
CA PHE A 403 -4.88 -11.73 10.23
C PHE A 403 -4.74 -10.57 9.24
N TYR A 404 -5.69 -10.44 8.32
CA TYR A 404 -5.70 -9.35 7.34
C TYR A 404 -6.00 -7.99 7.97
N MET A 405 -6.93 -7.93 8.93
CA MET A 405 -7.20 -6.71 9.67
C MET A 405 -5.99 -6.24 10.48
N CYS A 406 -5.25 -7.16 11.13
CA CYS A 406 -3.99 -6.83 11.79
C CYS A 406 -3.00 -6.21 10.80
N HIS A 407 -2.90 -6.71 9.57
CA HIS A 407 -2.07 -6.11 8.53
C HIS A 407 -2.48 -4.65 8.26
N GLU A 408 -3.76 -4.38 8.03
CA GLU A 408 -4.24 -3.01 7.74
C GLU A 408 -4.04 -2.04 8.90
N PHE A 409 -4.29 -2.47 10.15
CA PHE A 409 -4.04 -1.64 11.33
C PHE A 409 -2.56 -1.31 11.48
N LEU A 410 -1.66 -2.28 11.25
CA LEU A 410 -0.22 -2.07 11.32
C LEU A 410 0.27 -1.06 10.26
N LEU A 411 -0.28 -1.11 9.04
CA LEU A 411 0.08 -0.13 8.00
C LEU A 411 -0.48 1.26 8.28
N ALA A 412 -1.77 1.35 8.63
CA ALA A 412 -2.42 2.63 8.91
C ALA A 412 -1.75 3.38 10.06
N ILE A 413 -1.46 2.68 11.16
CA ILE A 413 -0.81 3.25 12.35
C ILE A 413 0.69 3.43 12.10
N GLY A 414 1.37 2.44 11.52
CA GLY A 414 2.81 2.46 11.29
C GLY A 414 3.24 3.61 10.38
N PHE A 415 2.61 3.79 9.21
CA PHE A 415 2.94 4.90 8.32
C PHE A 415 2.63 6.26 8.96
N ALA A 416 1.51 6.39 9.67
CA ALA A 416 1.18 7.64 10.36
C ALA A 416 2.14 7.94 11.53
N GLY A 417 2.61 6.91 12.23
CA GLY A 417 3.59 7.01 13.32
C GLY A 417 5.00 7.35 12.86
N VAL A 418 5.43 6.84 11.70
CA VAL A 418 6.71 7.22 11.07
C VAL A 418 6.69 8.68 10.62
N VAL A 419 5.58 9.12 10.03
CA VAL A 419 5.38 10.49 9.50
C VAL A 419 5.14 11.53 10.61
N GLY A 420 4.77 11.07 11.82
CA GLY A 420 4.38 11.92 12.94
C GLY A 420 5.52 12.54 13.76
N GLY A 421 5.20 12.87 15.01
CA GLY A 421 6.09 13.52 15.98
C GLY A 421 7.33 12.72 16.40
N ASN A 422 7.47 11.49 15.89
CA ASN A 422 8.65 10.62 16.02
C ASN A 422 9.82 11.04 15.11
N GLY A 423 9.69 12.11 14.33
CA GLY A 423 10.79 12.66 13.52
C GLY A 423 11.16 11.84 12.28
N GLY A 424 10.36 10.83 11.93
CA GLY A 424 10.66 9.89 10.85
C GLY A 424 10.16 10.28 9.46
N GLY A 425 9.57 11.46 9.28
CA GLY A 425 9.03 11.92 7.99
C GLY A 425 10.05 11.85 6.85
N ASP A 426 11.33 12.09 7.14
CA ASP A 426 12.42 12.01 6.16
C ASP A 426 12.85 10.57 5.84
N THR A 427 12.53 9.62 6.72
CA THR A 427 12.91 8.20 6.63
C THR A 427 11.78 7.30 6.14
N VAL A 428 10.57 7.82 5.88
CA VAL A 428 9.37 7.01 5.57
C VAL A 428 9.55 6.04 4.41
N LEU A 429 10.37 6.41 3.42
CA LEU A 429 10.63 5.57 2.25
C LEU A 429 11.50 4.35 2.58
N ILE A 430 12.32 4.41 3.64
CA ILE A 430 13.24 3.32 4.00
C ILE A 430 12.46 2.10 4.56
N PRO A 431 11.63 2.22 5.62
CA PRO A 431 10.78 1.11 6.05
C PRO A 431 9.83 0.62 4.96
N GLN A 432 9.35 1.52 4.09
CA GLN A 432 8.51 1.15 2.94
C GLN A 432 9.27 0.25 1.96
N TYR A 433 10.49 0.61 1.57
CA TYR A 433 11.30 -0.19 0.64
C TYR A 433 11.69 -1.53 1.25
N ILE A 434 12.11 -1.55 2.52
CA ILE A 434 12.43 -2.80 3.24
C ILE A 434 11.18 -3.69 3.32
N GLY A 435 10.03 -3.12 3.70
CA GLY A 435 8.75 -3.84 3.73
C GLY A 435 8.36 -4.41 2.36
N ALA A 436 8.59 -3.65 1.28
CA ALA A 436 8.29 -4.08 -0.08
C ALA A 436 9.23 -5.21 -0.57
N LEU A 437 10.51 -5.15 -0.22
CA LEU A 437 11.46 -6.24 -0.47
C LEU A 437 11.03 -7.52 0.24
N PHE A 438 10.70 -7.42 1.53
CA PHE A 438 10.22 -8.56 2.33
C PHE A 438 8.94 -9.14 1.74
N MET A 439 7.99 -8.29 1.34
CA MET A 439 6.73 -8.68 0.71
C MET A 439 6.97 -9.58 -0.51
N ILE A 440 7.82 -9.14 -1.43
CA ILE A 440 8.04 -9.86 -2.69
C ILE A 440 8.86 -11.13 -2.47
N PHE A 441 9.86 -11.08 -1.61
CA PHE A 441 10.63 -12.26 -1.25
C PHE A 441 9.74 -13.34 -0.64
N LEU A 442 8.91 -12.97 0.34
CA LEU A 442 8.00 -13.90 1.01
C LEU A 442 6.84 -14.36 0.11
N ALA A 443 6.39 -13.53 -0.84
CA ALA A 443 5.42 -13.94 -1.86
C ALA A 443 5.98 -15.06 -2.74
N PHE A 444 7.17 -14.90 -3.31
CA PHE A 444 7.78 -15.95 -4.13
C PHE A 444 8.10 -17.22 -3.31
N TYR A 445 8.55 -17.04 -2.06
CA TYR A 445 8.79 -18.16 -1.15
C TYR A 445 7.51 -18.95 -0.88
N SER A 446 6.40 -18.28 -0.56
CA SER A 446 5.13 -18.93 -0.29
C SER A 446 4.56 -19.64 -1.52
N GLU A 447 4.76 -19.09 -2.71
CA GLU A 447 4.39 -19.75 -3.96
C GLU A 447 5.16 -21.06 -4.18
N GLY A 448 6.48 -21.02 -4.01
CA GLY A 448 7.33 -22.21 -4.10
C GLY A 448 6.91 -23.28 -3.08
N TYR A 449 6.66 -22.85 -1.84
CA TYR A 449 6.16 -23.71 -0.78
C TYR A 449 4.82 -24.39 -1.13
N ILE A 450 3.85 -23.65 -1.68
CA ILE A 450 2.54 -24.22 -2.06
C ILE A 450 2.67 -25.22 -3.21
N ILE A 451 3.54 -24.96 -4.19
CA ILE A 451 3.77 -25.87 -5.32
C ILE A 451 4.36 -27.19 -4.82
N GLU A 452 5.38 -27.11 -3.96
CA GLU A 452 6.00 -28.29 -3.36
C GLU A 452 5.03 -29.04 -2.45
N TYR A 453 4.16 -28.31 -1.75
CA TYR A 453 3.13 -28.93 -0.91
C TYR A 453 2.11 -29.71 -1.72
N LYS A 454 1.78 -29.27 -2.93
CA LYS A 454 0.85 -29.96 -3.82
C LYS A 454 1.48 -31.13 -4.58
N SER A 455 2.81 -31.17 -4.71
CA SER A 455 3.51 -32.25 -5.41
C SER A 455 3.66 -33.51 -4.55
N HIS A 456 3.65 -33.36 -3.21
CA HIS A 456 3.78 -34.46 -2.27
C HIS A 456 2.43 -35.06 -1.86
N ASP A 457 2.39 -36.40 -1.79
CA ASP A 457 1.20 -37.16 -1.38
C ASP A 457 0.98 -36.97 0.15
N PRO A 458 -0.23 -36.59 0.63
CA PRO A 458 -0.47 -36.30 2.04
C PRO A 458 -0.17 -37.45 3.02
N ALA A 459 -0.02 -38.67 2.52
CA ALA A 459 0.25 -39.89 3.28
C ALA A 459 1.74 -40.29 3.34
N ARG A 460 2.64 -39.48 2.78
CA ARG A 460 4.09 -39.75 2.76
C ARG A 460 4.89 -38.45 2.90
N TRP A 461 4.47 -37.61 3.83
CA TRP A 461 5.18 -36.37 4.10
C TRP A 461 6.49 -36.67 4.86
N PRO A 462 7.65 -36.10 4.47
CA PRO A 462 8.93 -36.35 5.13
C PRO A 462 9.00 -35.88 6.60
N THR A 463 7.92 -35.32 7.15
CA THR A 463 7.80 -34.96 8.58
C THR A 463 6.95 -35.95 9.38
N GLU A 464 6.46 -37.06 8.79
CA GLU A 464 5.83 -38.14 9.58
C GLU A 464 6.80 -38.72 10.62
N GLU A 465 8.12 -38.70 10.35
CA GLU A 465 9.16 -39.06 11.32
C GLU A 465 9.52 -37.92 12.30
N CYS A 466 9.05 -36.69 12.08
CA CYS A 466 9.19 -35.56 13.02
C CYS A 466 8.00 -35.46 13.99
N GLY A 467 7.42 -36.60 14.34
CA GLY A 467 6.39 -36.74 15.36
C GLY A 467 6.98 -37.07 16.74
N ILE A 468 6.74 -36.17 17.70
CA ILE A 468 6.55 -36.45 19.14
C ILE A 468 7.81 -36.51 20.04
N TYR A 469 9.04 -36.45 19.52
CA TYR A 469 10.20 -36.21 20.40
C TYR A 469 10.76 -34.79 20.20
N MET A 470 10.77 -34.04 21.30
CA MET A 470 11.54 -32.81 21.47
C MET A 470 13.00 -33.06 21.06
N ASP A 471 13.36 -32.67 19.84
CA ASP A 471 14.76 -32.38 19.50
C ASP A 471 14.80 -31.01 18.82
N THR A 472 14.98 -30.00 19.69
CA THR A 472 14.82 -28.56 19.46
C THR A 472 15.89 -27.91 18.57
N THR A 473 16.75 -28.67 17.90
CA THR A 473 17.99 -28.12 17.33
C THR A 473 18.01 -28.06 15.79
N ASN A 474 17.28 -28.93 15.09
CA ASN A 474 17.39 -29.02 13.61
C ASN A 474 16.14 -28.61 12.82
N CYS A 475 14.94 -28.57 13.40
CA CYS A 475 13.73 -28.18 12.67
C CYS A 475 13.50 -26.66 12.60
N THR A 476 14.06 -25.90 13.54
CA THR A 476 13.88 -24.44 13.58
C THR A 476 14.68 -23.73 12.49
N LEU A 477 15.72 -24.36 11.94
CA LEU A 477 16.63 -23.75 10.98
C LEU A 477 16.11 -23.74 9.54
N ILE A 478 15.16 -24.62 9.20
CA ILE A 478 14.53 -24.66 7.86
C ILE A 478 13.37 -23.66 7.75
N PHE A 479 12.88 -23.13 8.88
CA PHE A 479 11.70 -22.26 8.94
C PHE A 479 12.00 -20.75 9.07
N LEU A 480 13.28 -20.37 9.16
CA LEU A 480 13.74 -18.97 9.34
C LEU A 480 14.87 -18.53 8.39
N LEU A 481 15.21 -19.36 7.40
CA LEU A 481 16.04 -18.99 6.25
C LEU A 481 15.18 -19.05 4.98
#